data_AF-A0A1V2RA31-F1
#
_entry.id   AF-A0A1V2RA31-F1
#
_cell.length_a   1.000
_cell.length_b   1.000
_cell.length_c   1.000
_cell.angle_alpha   90.00
_cell.angle_beta   90.00
_cell.angle_gamma   90.00
#
_symmetry.space_group_name_H-M   'P 1'
#
loop_
_entity.id
_entity.type
_entity.pdbx_description
1 polymer ?
#
loop_
_entity_poly.entity_id
_entity_poly.type
_entity_poly.pdbx_seq_one_letter_code
_entity_poly.pdbx_strand_id
1 'polypeptide(L)'
;MSSTSVVSARDTVLRDLRDELHLKGLLPSRVQSRDIDGRPSYSISDMPHSVATELAEALHRDAASWKPLAGMAVWSDHHHRVGEILETPVDSRVWLRCLRTDHRWRTTIRHVRPALLSEIDAARSAPGEQRP
;
A
#
# COMPACT_ATOMS: atom_id res chain seq x y z
N MET A 1 7.78 -24.12 33.58
CA MET A 1 8.29 -22.78 33.22
C MET A 1 9.11 -22.93 31.96
N SER A 2 8.72 -22.21 30.89
CA SER A 2 9.54 -21.72 29.78
C SER A 2 8.58 -21.22 28.70
N SER A 3 8.06 -20.01 28.91
CA SER A 3 7.33 -19.27 27.88
C SER A 3 8.36 -18.63 26.96
N THR A 4 8.73 -19.35 25.90
CA THR A 4 9.52 -18.79 24.81
C THR A 4 8.64 -17.76 24.12
N SER A 5 8.90 -16.47 24.36
CA SER A 5 8.22 -15.37 23.66
C SER A 5 8.47 -15.50 22.16
N VAL A 6 7.49 -16.07 21.46
CA VAL A 6 7.39 -15.98 20.01
C VAL A 6 7.07 -14.51 19.73
N VAL A 7 8.11 -13.70 19.56
CA VAL A 7 7.94 -12.34 19.03
C VAL A 7 7.30 -12.52 17.67
N SER A 8 6.03 -12.14 17.55
CA SER A 8 5.28 -12.38 16.33
C SER A 8 5.88 -11.51 15.22
N ALA A 9 5.81 -11.94 13.96
CA ALA A 9 6.28 -11.13 12.83
C ALA A 9 5.67 -9.71 12.84
N ARG A 10 4.49 -9.56 13.44
CA ARG A 10 3.82 -8.28 13.70
C ARG A 10 4.58 -7.38 14.67
N ASP A 11 5.14 -7.92 15.75
CA ASP A 11 5.88 -7.14 16.73
C ASP A 11 7.21 -6.63 16.17
N THR A 12 7.84 -7.40 15.28
CA THR A 12 9.02 -6.98 14.53
C THR A 12 8.69 -5.84 13.58
N VAL A 13 7.66 -5.99 12.74
CA VAL A 13 7.23 -4.93 11.80
C VAL A 13 6.84 -3.65 12.53
N LEU A 14 6.11 -3.76 13.65
CA LEU A 14 5.73 -2.59 14.45
C LEU A 14 6.96 -1.87 15.03
N ARG A 15 7.99 -2.60 15.45
CA ARG A 15 9.24 -2.05 15.97
C ARG A 15 10.02 -1.34 14.87
N ASP A 16 10.21 -2.00 13.73
CA ASP A 16 10.96 -1.44 12.60
C ASP A 16 10.29 -0.14 12.09
N LEU A 17 8.95 -0.13 12.02
CA LEU A 17 8.19 1.07 11.63
C LEU A 17 8.38 2.22 12.64
N ARG A 18 8.43 1.90 13.93
CA ARG A 18 8.63 2.87 15.01
C ARG A 18 10.02 3.46 14.99
N ASP A 19 11.03 2.63 14.74
CA ASP A 19 12.43 3.04 14.66
C ASP A 19 12.65 3.94 13.43
N GLU A 20 12.07 3.59 12.28
CA GLU A 20 12.16 4.39 11.05
C GLU A 20 11.50 5.77 11.22
N LEU A 21 10.35 5.83 11.90
CA LEU A 21 9.69 7.11 12.19
C LEU A 21 10.49 7.95 13.20
N HIS A 22 11.13 7.30 14.17
CA HIS A 22 12.01 7.99 15.12
C HIS A 22 13.18 8.66 14.41
N LEU A 23 13.81 7.96 13.46
CA LEU A 23 14.91 8.50 12.64
C LEU A 23 14.47 9.71 11.80
N LYS A 24 13.19 9.78 11.45
CA LYS A 24 12.56 10.91 10.73
C LYS A 24 12.03 12.01 11.66
N GLY A 25 12.34 11.95 12.96
CA GLY A 25 11.92 12.94 13.96
C GLY A 25 10.44 12.87 14.35
N LEU A 26 9.74 11.78 14.01
CA LEU A 26 8.35 11.54 14.41
C LEU A 26 8.28 10.71 15.69
N LEU A 27 7.22 10.93 16.48
CA LEU A 27 7.02 10.21 17.73
C LEU A 27 6.54 8.76 17.47
N PRO A 28 7.28 7.73 17.93
CA PRO A 28 6.94 6.32 17.73
C PRO A 28 5.59 5.89 18.34
N SER A 29 5.11 6.65 19.33
CA SER A 29 3.82 6.44 19.99
C SER A 29 2.62 6.61 19.05
N ARG A 30 2.82 7.20 17.87
CA ARG A 30 1.76 7.42 16.87
C ARG A 30 1.46 6.20 15.99
N VAL A 31 2.26 5.13 16.07
CA VAL A 31 2.04 3.88 15.33
C VAL A 31 1.16 2.92 16.12
N GLN A 32 0.02 2.59 15.55
CA GLN A 32 -0.91 1.58 16.06
C GLN A 32 -0.98 0.40 15.09
N SER A 33 -1.12 -0.82 15.61
CA SER A 33 -1.49 -1.98 14.80
C SER A 33 -2.92 -2.42 15.11
N ARG A 34 -3.66 -2.77 14.08
CA ARG A 34 -5.00 -3.35 14.17
C ARG A 34 -5.09 -4.52 13.21
N ASP A 35 -5.78 -5.57 13.61
CA ASP A 35 -6.11 -6.66 12.68
C ASP A 35 -7.37 -6.31 11.90
N ILE A 36 -7.29 -6.39 10.58
CA ILE A 36 -8.41 -6.20 9.66
C ILE A 36 -8.47 -7.47 8.81
N ASP A 37 -9.57 -8.22 8.92
CA ASP A 37 -9.80 -9.49 8.21
C ASP A 37 -8.66 -10.51 8.38
N GLY A 38 -8.15 -10.64 9.61
CA GLY A 38 -7.05 -11.57 9.93
C GLY A 38 -5.68 -11.13 9.40
N ARG A 39 -5.55 -9.90 8.90
CA ARG A 39 -4.29 -9.31 8.43
C ARG A 39 -3.87 -8.15 9.33
N PRO A 40 -2.60 -8.06 9.72
CA PRO A 40 -2.11 -6.93 10.51
C PRO A 40 -2.04 -5.68 9.62
N SER A 41 -2.70 -4.61 10.06
CA SER A 41 -2.69 -3.28 9.47
C SER A 41 -2.04 -2.30 10.44
N TYR A 42 -1.23 -1.38 9.93
CA TYR A 42 -0.54 -0.37 10.74
C TYR A 42 -1.02 1.03 10.36
N SER A 43 -1.42 1.81 11.34
CA SER A 43 -1.85 3.20 11.16
C SER A 43 -0.96 4.14 11.95
N ILE A 44 -0.66 5.30 11.37
CA ILE A 44 0.21 6.30 11.99
C ILE A 44 -0.58 7.61 12.08
N SER A 45 -0.92 8.03 13.29
CA SER A 45 -1.69 9.26 13.52
C SER A 45 -0.86 10.51 13.24
N ASP A 46 -1.49 11.56 12.73
CA ASP A 46 -0.91 12.91 12.57
C ASP A 46 0.44 12.94 11.83
N MET A 47 0.61 12.07 10.83
CA MET A 47 1.82 12.06 10.01
C MET A 47 1.83 13.28 9.06
N PRO A 48 2.87 14.12 9.07
CA PRO A 48 3.01 15.19 8.09
C PRO A 48 3.09 14.63 6.67
N HIS A 49 2.41 15.27 5.72
CA HIS A 49 2.35 14.79 4.33
C HIS A 49 3.74 14.63 3.69
N SER A 50 4.68 15.53 3.99
CA SER A 50 6.08 15.42 3.51
C SER A 50 6.76 14.13 3.97
N VAL A 51 6.57 13.73 5.22
CA VAL A 51 7.16 12.51 5.78
C VAL A 51 6.44 11.27 5.24
N ALA A 52 5.13 11.35 5.01
CA ALA A 52 4.37 10.28 4.35
C ALA A 52 4.89 10.02 2.93
N THR A 53 5.15 11.09 2.18
CA THR A 53 5.73 11.03 0.83
C THR A 53 7.15 10.48 0.85
N GLU A 54 8.01 10.98 1.74
CA GLU A 54 9.39 10.46 1.86
C GLU A 54 9.44 8.99 2.31
N LEU A 55 8.55 8.57 3.21
CA LEU A 55 8.45 7.18 3.66
C LEU A 55 7.91 6.30 2.53
N ALA A 56 6.90 6.76 1.79
CA ALA A 56 6.39 6.07 0.61
C ALA A 56 7.50 5.94 -0.44
N GLU A 57 8.26 6.99 -0.71
CA GLU A 57 9.42 6.97 -1.61
C GLU A 57 10.58 6.12 -1.09
N ALA A 58 10.81 6.05 0.22
CA ALA A 58 11.82 5.18 0.83
C ALA A 58 11.43 3.71 0.69
N LEU A 59 10.17 3.37 1.00
CA LEU A 59 9.59 2.05 0.73
C LEU A 59 9.61 1.71 -0.77
N HIS A 60 9.52 2.73 -1.62
CA HIS A 60 9.63 2.60 -3.08
C HIS A 60 11.08 2.54 -3.59
N ARG A 61 12.05 3.12 -2.87
CA ARG A 61 13.50 3.00 -3.14
C ARG A 61 14.03 1.64 -2.68
N ASP A 62 13.47 1.08 -1.62
CA ASP A 62 13.65 -0.31 -1.18
C ASP A 62 12.82 -1.33 -1.98
N ALA A 63 12.40 -0.97 -3.21
CA ALA A 63 11.65 -1.79 -4.17
C ALA A 63 12.38 -3.05 -4.67
N ALA A 64 13.45 -3.50 -4.00
CA ALA A 64 13.83 -4.91 -4.04
C ALA A 64 12.78 -5.81 -3.33
N SER A 65 11.95 -5.25 -2.45
CA SER A 65 11.02 -6.01 -1.59
C SER A 65 9.53 -5.94 -2.01
N TRP A 66 9.10 -4.88 -2.69
CA TRP A 66 7.70 -4.77 -3.13
C TRP A 66 7.44 -5.64 -4.37
N LYS A 67 6.68 -6.72 -4.17
CA LYS A 67 6.26 -7.66 -5.22
C LYS A 67 4.76 -7.49 -5.46
N PRO A 68 4.35 -6.72 -6.48
CA PRO A 68 2.95 -6.65 -6.86
C PRO A 68 2.45 -8.04 -7.25
N LEU A 69 1.30 -8.46 -6.70
CA LEU A 69 0.70 -9.77 -6.97
C LEU A 69 -0.59 -9.59 -7.77
N ALA A 70 -0.93 -10.59 -8.59
CA ALA A 70 -2.24 -10.66 -9.23
C ALA A 70 -3.37 -10.59 -8.18
N GLY A 71 -4.44 -9.88 -8.50
CA GLY A 71 -5.57 -9.60 -7.62
C GLY A 71 -5.38 -8.41 -6.68
N MET A 72 -4.19 -7.80 -6.61
CA MET A 72 -3.95 -6.63 -5.75
C MET A 72 -4.55 -5.36 -6.37
N ALA A 73 -5.29 -4.59 -5.56
CA ALA A 73 -5.75 -3.26 -5.95
C ALA A 73 -4.62 -2.23 -5.80
N VAL A 74 -4.39 -1.46 -6.85
CA VAL A 74 -3.34 -0.44 -6.94
C VAL A 74 -3.90 0.86 -7.48
N TRP A 75 -3.44 1.97 -6.90
CA TRP A 75 -3.62 3.29 -7.47
C TRP A 75 -2.54 3.50 -8.52
N SER A 76 -2.92 3.96 -9.71
CA SER A 76 -1.98 4.37 -10.75
C SER A 76 -1.92 5.88 -10.83
N ASP A 77 -0.76 6.46 -10.51
CA ASP A 77 -0.54 7.90 -10.61
C ASP A 77 -0.62 8.38 -12.06
N HIS A 78 -0.18 7.54 -13.02
CA HIS A 78 -0.22 7.88 -14.44
C HIS A 78 -1.65 8.00 -15.00
N HIS A 79 -2.59 7.17 -14.53
CA HIS A 79 -3.97 7.16 -15.00
C HIS A 79 -4.97 7.75 -14.00
N HIS A 80 -4.46 8.27 -12.88
CA HIS A 80 -5.23 8.83 -11.76
C HIS A 80 -6.45 7.96 -11.37
N ARG A 81 -6.23 6.64 -11.27
CA ARG A 81 -7.33 5.69 -10.99
C ARG A 81 -6.86 4.41 -10.31
N VAL A 82 -7.81 3.75 -9.64
CA VAL A 82 -7.60 2.41 -9.07
C VAL A 82 -7.85 1.31 -10.10
N GLY A 83 -6.93 0.35 -10.15
CA GLY A 83 -7.08 -0.89 -10.89
C GLY A 83 -6.64 -2.11 -10.09
N GLU A 84 -6.98 -3.28 -10.58
CA GLU A 84 -6.55 -4.58 -10.07
C GLU A 84 -5.46 -5.15 -10.98
N ILE A 85 -4.39 -5.67 -10.39
CA ILE A 85 -3.34 -6.37 -11.13
C ILE A 85 -3.89 -7.68 -11.69
N LEU A 86 -3.81 -7.86 -13.01
CA LEU A 86 -4.29 -9.08 -13.66
C LEU A 86 -3.29 -10.24 -13.51
N GLU A 87 -2.00 -9.93 -13.64
CA GLU A 87 -0.92 -10.91 -13.70
C GLU A 87 0.31 -10.39 -12.96
N THR A 88 1.12 -11.30 -12.41
CA THR A 88 2.39 -10.95 -11.76
C THR A 88 3.30 -10.20 -12.75
N PRO A 89 3.90 -9.06 -12.34
CA PRO A 89 4.72 -8.25 -13.24
C PRO A 89 5.90 -9.05 -13.80
N VAL A 90 6.15 -8.86 -15.09
CA VAL A 90 7.39 -9.26 -15.79
C VAL A 90 8.04 -7.97 -16.28
N ASP A 91 9.33 -7.77 -16.00
CA ASP A 91 10.12 -6.62 -16.47
C ASP A 91 9.49 -5.24 -16.17
N SER A 92 9.20 -5.01 -14.89
CA SER A 92 8.75 -3.71 -14.35
C SER A 92 7.44 -3.16 -14.91
N ARG A 93 6.70 -3.94 -15.71
CA ARG A 93 5.40 -3.56 -16.28
C ARG A 93 4.28 -4.41 -15.68
N VAL A 94 3.13 -3.78 -15.48
CA VAL A 94 1.93 -4.42 -14.95
C VAL A 94 0.73 -4.17 -15.83
N TRP A 95 -0.10 -5.19 -15.98
CA TRP A 95 -1.43 -5.09 -16.57
C TRP A 95 -2.46 -4.90 -15.47
N LEU A 96 -3.24 -3.83 -15.62
CA LEU A 96 -4.29 -3.46 -14.67
C LEU A 96 -5.66 -3.54 -15.35
N ARG A 97 -6.67 -3.96 -14.59
CA ARG A 97 -8.09 -3.82 -14.94
C ARG A 97 -8.74 -2.79 -14.02
N CYS A 98 -9.60 -1.93 -14.54
CA CYS A 98 -10.29 -0.97 -13.69
C CYS A 98 -11.23 -1.69 -12.72
N LEU A 99 -11.28 -1.23 -11.47
CA LEU A 99 -12.26 -1.76 -10.51
C LEU A 99 -13.72 -1.40 -10.85
N ARG A 100 -13.93 -0.37 -11.68
CA ARG A 100 -15.26 0.14 -12.08
C ARG A 100 -15.79 -0.48 -13.37
N THR A 101 -14.91 -0.90 -14.27
CA THR A 101 -15.24 -1.26 -15.66
C THR A 101 -14.28 -2.34 -16.16
N ASP A 102 -14.65 -3.10 -17.18
CA ASP A 102 -13.73 -4.05 -17.83
C ASP A 102 -12.59 -3.41 -18.64
N HIS A 103 -12.46 -2.08 -18.62
CA HIS A 103 -11.33 -1.39 -19.19
C HIS A 103 -10.01 -1.86 -18.58
N ARG A 104 -9.03 -2.16 -19.45
CA ARG A 104 -7.69 -2.61 -19.09
C ARG A 104 -6.65 -1.65 -19.63
N TRP A 105 -5.57 -1.47 -18.88
CA TRP A 105 -4.42 -0.67 -19.32
C TRP A 105 -3.12 -1.25 -18.79
N ARG A 106 -2.02 -0.79 -19.37
CA ARG A 106 -0.66 -1.20 -18.98
C ARG A 106 0.10 0.01 -18.43
N THR A 107 0.84 -0.20 -17.35
CA THR A 107 1.70 0.83 -16.76
C THR A 107 2.99 0.21 -16.20
N THR A 108 3.89 1.02 -15.67
CA THR A 108 5.10 0.56 -14.99
C THR A 108 4.89 0.51 -13.48
N ILE A 109 5.50 -0.47 -12.80
CA ILE A 109 5.40 -0.64 -11.34
C ILE A 109 5.74 0.64 -10.55
N ARG A 110 6.68 1.45 -11.06
CA ARG A 110 7.07 2.71 -10.42
C ARG A 110 5.99 3.81 -10.40
N HIS A 111 4.93 3.65 -11.19
CA HIS A 111 3.81 4.61 -11.24
C HIS A 111 2.56 4.05 -10.56
N VAL A 112 2.72 2.96 -9.81
CA VAL A 112 1.63 2.36 -9.06
C VAL A 112 2.04 2.20 -7.62
N ARG A 113 1.05 2.30 -6.74
CA ARG A 113 1.18 1.98 -5.32
C ARG A 113 -0.01 1.16 -4.89
N PRO A 114 0.07 0.40 -3.79
CA PRO A 114 -1.14 -0.16 -3.18
C PRO A 114 -2.21 0.93 -3.00
N ALA A 115 -3.44 0.62 -3.43
CA ALA A 115 -4.56 1.52 -3.23
C ALA A 115 -5.00 1.50 -1.76
N LEU A 116 -5.40 2.65 -1.23
CA LEU A 116 -6.02 2.75 0.08
C LEU A 116 -7.45 2.18 0.03
N LEU A 117 -7.96 1.67 1.16
CA LEU A 117 -9.31 1.12 1.22
C LEU A 117 -10.37 2.15 0.81
N SER A 118 -10.23 3.40 1.24
CA SER A 118 -11.10 4.50 0.84
C SER A 118 -11.08 4.77 -0.67
N GLU A 119 -9.94 4.57 -1.34
CA GLU A 119 -9.82 4.73 -2.79
C GLU A 119 -10.47 3.56 -3.53
N ILE A 120 -10.37 2.34 -2.98
CA ILE A 120 -11.02 1.14 -3.50
C ILE A 120 -12.54 1.29 -3.37
N ASP A 121 -13.03 1.69 -2.20
CA ASP A 121 -14.45 1.90 -1.93
C ASP A 121 -14.98 3.04 -2.79
N ALA A 122 -14.26 4.15 -2.91
CA ALA A 122 -14.61 5.24 -3.82
C ALA A 122 -14.64 4.78 -5.29
N ALA A 123 -13.66 3.99 -5.74
CA ALA A 123 -13.61 3.50 -7.12
C ALA A 123 -14.73 2.50 -7.44
N ARG A 124 -15.18 1.72 -6.45
CA ARG A 124 -16.30 0.77 -6.57
C ARG A 124 -17.66 1.45 -6.46
N SER A 125 -17.76 2.48 -5.61
CA SER A 125 -19.02 3.17 -5.28
C SER A 125 -19.28 4.40 -6.15
N ALA A 126 -18.26 4.93 -6.84
CA ALA A 126 -18.42 6.06 -7.73
C ALA A 126 -19.42 5.70 -8.84
N PRO A 127 -20.57 6.40 -8.94
CA PRO A 127 -21.47 6.23 -10.07
C PRO A 127 -20.66 6.48 -11.34
N GLY A 128 -20.82 5.60 -12.33
CA GLY A 128 -20.03 5.66 -13.55
C GLY A 128 -20.16 7.03 -14.21
N GLU A 129 -19.12 7.85 -14.14
CA GLU A 129 -18.90 8.89 -15.15
C GLU A 129 -18.64 8.14 -16.46
N GLN A 130 -19.72 7.87 -17.18
CA GLN A 130 -19.70 7.88 -18.63
C GLN A 130 -19.49 9.33 -19.03
N ARG A 131 -18.23 9.70 -19.30
CA ARG A 131 -17.98 10.90 -20.09
C ARG A 131 -17.96 10.51 -21.57
N PRO A 132 -18.57 11.34 -22.45
CA PRO A 132 -18.77 11.08 -23.86
C PRO A 132 -17.46 10.96 -24.65
#